data_AF-A0A2V7HFH5-F1
#
_entry.id   AF-A0A2V7HFH5-F1
#
_cell.length_a   1.000
_cell.length_b   1.000
_cell.length_c   1.000
_cell.angle_alpha   90.00
_cell.angle_beta   90.00
_cell.angle_gamma   90.00
#
_symmetry.space_group_name_H-M   'P 1'
#
loop_
_entity.id
_entity.type
_entity.pdbx_description
1 polymer ?
#
loop_
_entity_poly.entity_id
_entity_poly.type
_entity_poly.pdbx_seq_one_letter_code
_entity_poly.pdbx_strand_id
1 'polypeptide(L)' 'MASSKERVPVVIVEYDEIARTIAKRIAEIIKERRREGGHAVLGLATGSTPIGIYRELIKMHREE' A
#
# COMPACT_ATOMS: atom_id res chain seq x y z
N MET A 1 9.30 12.07 26.10
CA MET A 1 8.75 11.62 24.81
C MET A 1 9.60 10.47 24.34
N ALA A 2 9.04 9.26 24.24
CA ALA A 2 9.81 8.07 23.89
C ALA A 2 10.31 8.18 22.45
N SER A 3 11.63 8.22 22.29
CA SER A 3 12.27 8.10 20.98
C SER A 3 12.03 6.68 20.48
N SER A 4 11.24 6.50 19.41
CA SER A 4 11.10 5.18 18.78
C SER A 4 12.48 4.73 18.30
N LYS A 5 12.83 3.46 18.53
CA LYS A 5 14.10 2.87 18.08
C LYS A 5 14.15 2.64 16.57
N GLU A 6 13.04 2.85 15.88
CA GLU A 6 12.89 2.56 14.45
C GLU A 6 13.60 3.63 13.61
N ARG A 7 14.41 3.18 12.65
CA ARG A 7 15.17 4.07 11.75
C ARG A 7 14.46 4.36 10.42
N VAL A 8 13.25 3.85 10.26
CA VAL A 8 12.38 4.03 9.08
C VAL A 8 10.96 4.31 9.56
N PRO A 9 10.10 4.95 8.76
CA PRO A 9 8.68 5.10 9.09
C PRO A 9 8.06 3.73 9.34
N VAL A 10 7.52 3.53 10.54
CA VAL A 10 6.79 2.33 10.92
C VAL A 10 5.35 2.71 11.22
N VAL A 11 4.44 1.88 10.72
CA VAL A 11 3.00 2.02 10.96
C VAL A 11 2.54 0.71 11.58
N ILE A 12 1.96 0.79 12.77
CA ILE A 12 1.37 -0.34 13.48
C ILE A 12 -0.14 -0.21 13.36
N VAL A 13 -0.78 -1.24 12.82
CA VAL A 13 -2.24 -1.33 12.65
C VAL A 13 -2.71 -2.73 13.02
N GLU A 14 -4.02 -2.86 13.23
CA GLU A 14 -4.65 -4.17 13.39
C GLU A 14 -4.52 -5.01 12.12
N TYR A 15 -4.48 -6.33 12.27
CA TYR A 15 -4.22 -7.25 11.16
C TYR A 15 -5.20 -7.05 9.98
N ASP A 16 -6.48 -6.84 10.29
CA ASP A 16 -7.54 -6.67 9.30
C ASP A 16 -7.43 -5.36 8.50
N GLU A 17 -6.69 -4.38 9.04
CA GLU A 17 -6.49 -3.08 8.39
C GLU A 17 -5.28 -3.06 7.46
N ILE A 18 -4.32 -3.99 7.63
CA ILE A 18 -3.05 -4.03 6.89
C ILE A 18 -3.29 -3.96 5.38
N ALA A 19 -4.17 -4.84 4.87
CA ALA A 19 -4.43 -4.96 3.44
C ALA A 19 -4.96 -3.65 2.84
N ARG A 20 -5.96 -3.05 3.48
CA ARG A 20 -6.60 -1.81 3.02
C ARG A 20 -5.64 -0.63 3.12
N THR A 21 -4.89 -0.53 4.21
CA THR A 21 -3.95 0.57 4.46
C THR A 21 -2.83 0.58 3.42
N ILE A 22 -2.22 -0.58 3.14
CA ILE A 22 -1.17 -0.68 2.14
C ILE A 22 -1.72 -0.48 0.72
N ALA A 23 -2.88 -1.07 0.39
CA ALA A 23 -3.50 -0.90 -0.92
C ALA A 23 -3.81 0.58 -1.24
N LYS A 24 -4.36 1.32 -0.27
CA LYS A 24 -4.59 2.77 -0.40
C LYS A 24 -3.30 3.52 -0.68
N ARG A 25 -2.23 3.24 0.08
CA ARG A 25 -0.93 3.89 -0.11
C ARG A 25 -0.34 3.62 -1.49
N ILE A 26 -0.45 2.38 -1.99
CA ILE A 26 0.00 2.04 -3.34
C ILE A 26 -0.83 2.79 -4.39
N ALA A 27 -2.16 2.84 -4.25
CA ALA A 27 -3.05 3.53 -5.17
C ALA A 27 -2.77 5.05 -5.23
N GLU A 28 -2.49 5.68 -4.09
CA GLU A 28 -2.07 7.09 -4.00
C GLU A 28 -0.79 7.33 -4.81
N ILE A 29 0.25 6.52 -4.61
CA ILE A 29 1.51 6.64 -5.35
C ILE A 29 1.27 6.46 -6.86
N ILE A 30 0.45 5.50 -7.28
CA ILE A 30 0.11 5.30 -8.70
C ILE A 30 -0.57 6.55 -9.28
N LYS A 31 -1.54 7.12 -8.56
CA LYS A 31 -2.27 8.32 -8.98
C LYS A 31 -1.36 9.54 -9.05
N GLU A 32 -0.47 9.73 -8.08
CA GLU A 32 0.53 10.79 -8.05
C GLU A 32 1.48 10.69 -9.26
N ARG A 33 2.08 9.53 -9.49
CA ARG A 33 2.98 9.32 -10.65
C ARG A 33 2.28 9.56 -11.99
N ARG A 34 1.02 9.14 -12.12
CA ARG A 34 0.21 9.43 -13.32
C ARG A 34 0.00 10.92 -13.52
N ARG A 35 -0.28 11.68 -12.45
CA ARG A 35 -0.44 13.15 -12.51
C ARG A 35 0.84 13.87 -12.93
N GLU A 36 2.00 13.32 -12.60
CA GLU A 36 3.32 13.79 -13.04
C GLU A 36 3.64 13.41 -14.50
N GLY A 37 2.73 12.73 -15.20
CA GLY A 37 2.93 12.25 -16.58
C GLY A 37 3.77 10.98 -16.69
N GLY A 38 4.06 10.31 -15.56
CA GLY A 38 4.85 9.09 -15.50
C GLY A 38 4.04 7.82 -15.21
N HIS A 39 4.75 6.71 -15.07
CA HIS A 39 4.21 5.43 -14.66
C HIS A 39 4.81 4.99 -13.33
N ALA A 40 3.99 4.43 -12.43
CA ALA A 40 4.49 3.72 -11.27
C ALA A 40 4.90 2.28 -11.67
N VAL A 41 6.06 1.83 -11.20
CA VAL A 41 6.52 0.46 -11.33
C VAL A 41 6.34 -0.23 -9.98
N LEU A 42 5.56 -1.31 -9.95
CA LEU A 42 5.27 -2.07 -8.73
C LEU A 42 5.89 -3.47 -8.81
N GLY A 43 6.86 -3.75 -7.94
CA GLY A 43 7.36 -5.10 -7.72
C GLY A 43 6.40 -5.88 -6.81
N LEU A 44 5.79 -6.95 -7.33
CA LEU A 44 4.87 -7.79 -6.56
C LEU A 44 5.64 -8.82 -5.74
N ALA A 45 5.43 -8.80 -4.42
CA ALA A 45 5.93 -9.81 -3.51
C ALA A 45 5.09 -11.10 -3.60
N THR A 46 5.69 -12.22 -3.21
CA THR A 46 5.01 -13.52 -3.12
C THR A 46 4.67 -13.87 -1.67
N GLY A 47 3.85 -14.91 -1.48
CA GLY A 47 3.38 -15.36 -0.17
C GLY A 47 1.92 -15.02 0.13
N SER A 48 1.39 -15.51 1.25
CA SER A 48 -0.03 -15.32 1.62
C SER A 48 -0.34 -13.92 2.15
N THR A 49 0.58 -13.30 2.90
CA THR A 49 0.41 -11.96 3.47
C THR A 49 0.02 -10.88 2.44
N PRO A 50 0.69 -10.75 1.28
CA PRO A 50 0.33 -9.70 0.31
C PRO A 50 -0.96 -9.98 -0.49
N ILE A 51 -1.55 -11.19 -0.42
CA ILE A 51 -2.75 -11.53 -1.20
C ILE A 51 -3.91 -10.57 -0.90
N GLY A 52 -4.12 -10.23 0.38
CA GLY A 52 -5.17 -9.29 0.78
C GLY A 52 -4.99 -7.90 0.17
N ILE A 53 -3.74 -7.42 0.10
CA ILE A 53 -3.38 -6.13 -0.49
C ILE A 53 -3.77 -6.10 -1.98
N TYR A 54 -3.46 -7.17 -2.72
CA TYR A 54 -3.78 -7.25 -4.14
C TYR A 54 -5.28 -7.33 -4.39
N ARG A 55 -6.03 -8.04 -3.55
CA ARG A 55 -7.51 -8.06 -3.62
C ARG A 55 -8.11 -6.67 -3.42
N GLU A 56 -7.63 -5.92 -2.43
CA GLU A 56 -8.09 -4.56 -2.19
C GLU A 56 -7.75 -3.61 -3.35
N LEU A 57 -6.54 -3.70 -3.93
CA LEU A 57 -6.17 -2.94 -5.13
C LEU A 57 -7.08 -3.26 -6.33
N ILE A 58 -7.35 -4.54 -6.57
CA ILE A 58 -8.27 -4.99 -7.63
C ILE A 58 -9.69 -4.44 -7.39
N LYS A 59 -10.17 -4.51 -6.15
CA LYS A 59 -11.48 -3.99 -5.76
C LYS A 59 -11.59 -2.49 -6.03
N MET A 60 -10.63 -1.70 -5.54
CA MET A 60 -10.58 -0.25 -5.75
C MET A 60 -10.60 0.09 -7.24
N HIS A 61 -9.83 -0.62 -8.07
CA HIS A 61 -9.80 -0.35 -9.51
C HIS A 61 -11.12 -0.71 -10.23
N ARG A 62 -11.90 -1.67 -9.70
CA ARG A 62 -13.20 -2.07 -10.29
C ARG A 62 -14.37 -1.18 -9.87
N GLU A 63 -14.28 -0.57 -8.70
CA GLU A 63 -15.34 0.30 -8.13
C GLU A 63 -15.17 1.78 -8.49
N GLU A 64 -14.09 2.13 -9.21
CA GLU A 64 -13.81 3.47 -9.75
C GLU A 64 -14.71 3.86 -10.94
#